data_AF-A0A967X719-F1
#
_entry.id   AF-A0A967X719-F1
#
_cell.length_a   1.000
_cell.length_b   1.000
_cell.length_c   1.000
_cell.angle_alpha   90.00
_cell.angle_beta   90.00
_cell.angle_gamma   90.00
#
_symmetry.space_group_name_H-M   'P 1'
#
loop_
_entity.id
_entity.type
_entity.pdbx_description
1 polymer ?
#
loop_
_entity_poly.entity_id
_entity_poly.type
_entity_poly.pdbx_seq_one_letter_code
_entity_poly.pdbx_strand_id
1 'polypeptide(L)' 'AAEQSMWIADQGVQVLGGHGFIREHPVEMWYRNARTLGVLEGTVSV' A
#
# COMPACT_ATOMS: atom_id res chain seq x y z
N ALA A 1 2.08 -8.88 -8.95
CA ALA A 1 1.23 -8.96 -7.72
C ALA A 1 1.28 -7.67 -6.91
N ALA A 2 2.39 -6.91 -6.99
CA ALA A 2 2.51 -5.61 -6.36
C ALA A 2 1.44 -4.61 -6.82
N GLU A 3 1.06 -4.62 -8.09
CA GLU A 3 0.03 -3.71 -8.63
C GLU A 3 -1.31 -3.88 -7.91
N GLN A 4 -1.77 -5.12 -7.74
CA GLN A 4 -3.01 -5.41 -7.01
C GLN A 4 -2.90 -5.03 -5.53
N SER A 5 -1.76 -5.30 -4.89
CA SER A 5 -1.51 -4.90 -3.50
C SER A 5 -1.56 -3.37 -3.33
N MET A 6 -0.96 -2.62 -4.27
CA MET A 6 -1.02 -1.16 -4.29
C MET A 6 -2.45 -0.66 -4.45
N TRP A 7 -3.22 -1.22 -5.38
CA TRP A 7 -4.61 -0.81 -5.59
C TRP A 7 -5.47 -1.06 -4.34
N ILE A 8 -5.38 -2.26 -3.74
CA ILE A 8 -6.15 -2.59 -2.53
C ILE A 8 -5.78 -1.67 -1.37
N ALA A 9 -4.48 -1.42 -1.14
CA ALA A 9 -4.04 -0.57 -0.04
C ALA A 9 -4.48 0.90 -0.24
N ASP A 10 -4.43 1.40 -1.46
CA ASP A 10 -4.89 2.76 -1.81
C ASP A 10 -6.41 2.92 -1.57
N GLN A 11 -7.21 1.95 -2.02
CA GLN A 11 -8.64 1.95 -1.75
C GLN A 11 -8.94 1.83 -0.25
N GLY A 12 -8.15 1.06 0.50
CA GLY A 12 -8.26 0.94 1.95
C GLY A 12 -8.06 2.27 2.67
N VAL A 13 -7.07 3.07 2.25
CA VAL A 13 -6.88 4.44 2.74
C VAL A 13 -8.10 5.30 2.41
N GLN A 14 -8.57 5.26 1.16
CA GLN A 14 -9.68 6.09 0.69
C GLN A 14 -11.00 5.80 1.42
N VAL A 15 -11.29 4.54 1.72
CA VAL A 15 -12.50 4.14 2.48
C VAL A 15 -12.51 4.73 3.89
N LEU A 16 -11.34 4.82 4.54
CA LEU A 16 -11.20 5.40 5.88
C LEU A 16 -11.05 6.93 5.85
N GLY A 17 -10.87 7.54 4.68
CA GLY A 17 -10.60 8.96 4.53
C GLY A 17 -9.34 9.38 5.31
N GLY A 18 -9.40 10.51 6.02
CA GLY A 18 -8.27 11.02 6.80
C GLY A 18 -7.77 10.05 7.89
N HIS A 19 -8.64 9.21 8.44
CA HIS A 19 -8.24 8.18 9.41
C HIS A 19 -7.44 7.04 8.75
N GLY A 20 -7.49 6.90 7.43
CA GLY A 20 -6.62 5.96 6.70
C GLY A 20 -5.14 6.30 6.78
N PHE A 21 -4.77 7.51 7.24
CA PHE A 21 -3.38 7.96 7.37
C PHE A 21 -2.86 8.02 8.82
N ILE A 22 -3.67 7.63 9.82
CA ILE A 22 -3.23 7.58 11.21
C ILE A 22 -2.85 6.16 11.63
N ARG A 23 -1.96 6.04 12.61
CA ARG A 23 -1.38 4.75 13.05
C ARG A 23 -2.33 3.88 13.89
N GLU A 24 -3.53 4.36 14.19
CA GLU A 24 -4.55 3.57 14.87
C GLU A 24 -5.15 2.48 13.97
N HIS A 25 -5.10 2.68 12.65
CA HIS A 25 -5.47 1.68 11.66
C HIS A 25 -4.23 1.19 10.90
N PRO A 26 -4.12 -0.11 10.57
CA PRO A 26 -2.93 -0.66 9.92
C PRO A 26 -2.81 -0.26 8.43
N VAL A 27 -3.82 0.40 7.86
CA VAL A 27 -3.92 0.64 6.41
C VAL A 27 -2.79 1.55 5.89
N GLU A 28 -2.35 2.54 6.68
CA GLU A 28 -1.22 3.41 6.30
C GLU A 28 0.09 2.60 6.17
N MET A 29 0.29 1.64 7.06
CA MET A 29 1.45 0.75 7.03
C MET A 29 1.39 -0.18 5.81
N TRP A 30 0.21 -0.73 5.50
CA TRP A 30 0.04 -1.58 4.32
C TRP A 30 0.29 -0.81 3.02
N TYR A 31 -0.20 0.43 2.92
CA TYR A 31 0.07 1.30 1.78
C TYR A 31 1.57 1.54 1.57
N ARG A 32 2.32 1.82 2.65
CA ARG A 32 3.78 1.96 2.59
C ARG A 32 4.47 0.66 2.14
N ASN A 33 4.08 -0.47 2.72
CA ASN A 33 4.67 -1.78 2.39
C ASN A 33 4.37 -2.22 0.96
N ALA A 34 3.15 -1.95 0.45
CA ALA A 34 2.76 -2.26 -0.92
C ALA A 34 3.64 -1.51 -1.94
N ARG A 35 4.06 -0.27 -1.63
CA ARG A 35 4.96 0.50 -2.48
C ARG A 35 6.36 -0.10 -2.53
N THR A 36 6.86 -0.63 -1.41
CA THR A 36 8.13 -1.39 -1.39
C THR A 36 8.06 -2.64 -2.24
N LEU A 37 6.93 -3.35 -2.24
CA LEU A 37 6.75 -4.55 -3.07
C LEU A 37 6.89 -4.24 -4.57
N GLY A 38 6.38 -3.08 -5.02
CA GLY A 38 6.54 -2.65 -6.41
C GLY A 38 8.00 -2.38 -6.80
N VAL A 39 8.79 -1.81 -5.90
CA VAL A 39 10.23 -1.61 -6.13
C VAL A 39 10.96 -2.94 -6.20
N LEU A 40 10.67 -3.88 -5.30
CA LEU A 40 11.28 -5.21 -5.28
C LEU A 40 10.96 -5.99 -6.57
N GLU A 41 9.69 -5.98 -7.01
CA GLU A 41 9.28 -6.60 -8.27
C GLU A 41 10.05 -6.00 -9.46
N GLY A 42 10.22 -4.67 -9.48
CA GLY A 42 11.06 -3.99 -10.49
C GLY A 42 12.54 -4.35 -10.44
N THR A 43 13.14 -4.47 -9.25
CA THR A 43 14.56 -4.87 -9.12
C THR A 43 14.84 -6.31 -9.51
N VAL A 44 13.88 -7.21 -9.32
CA VAL A 44 13.99 -8.63 -9.70
C VAL A 44 13.75 -8.84 -11.20
N SER A 45 13.03 -7.93 -11.84
CA SER A 45 12.72 -7.97 -13.28
C SER A 45 13.87 -7.50 -14.18
N VAL A 46 14.96 -6.96 -13.61
CA VAL A 46 16.15 -6.46 -14.33
C VAL A 46 17.24 -7.52 -14.39
#